data_AF-A0AA39WW06-F1
#
_entry.id   AF-A0AA39WW06-F1
#
_cell.length_a   1.000
_cell.length_b   1.000
_cell.length_c   1.000
_cell.angle_alpha   90.00
_cell.angle_beta   90.00
_cell.angle_gamma   90.00
#
_symmetry.space_group_name_H-M   'P 1'
#
loop_
_entity.id
_entity.type
_entity.pdbx_description
1 polymer ?
#
loop_
_entity_poly.entity_id
_entity_poly.type
_entity_poly.pdbx_seq_one_letter_code
_entity_poly.pdbx_strand_id
1 'polypeptide(L)'
;MDGEEHQAFLPSTHGDNPLSRPKQWRSPTQVLRVIVECVMALTIICLLFRPPAALCRREGRPTPVPHIPLKTYTFKPDKHYVDEDMFWSNETTLKTLHNWIPLSARARGYVQVADRDRYDLGEPYITAVSRDEQGPAYMMGVFHQLHCLSYLIEHFQMGYQGDKLEKEVAHHSAHCFDYIRQALMCAADTNLEGKSETGPGWGSKHECKDYDAVLKWANEHGALAYRNELMPGWTIL
;
A
#
# COMPACT_ATOMS: atom_id res chain seq x y z
N MET A 1 -14.37 -15.88 -49.67
CA MET A 1 -14.64 -16.00 -51.12
C MET A 1 -16.01 -15.39 -51.31
N ASP A 2 -16.06 -14.07 -51.23
CA ASP A 2 -15.76 -13.11 -52.32
C ASP A 2 -16.91 -13.17 -53.32
N GLY A 3 -17.71 -12.10 -53.37
CA GLY A 3 -17.64 -11.18 -54.52
C GLY A 3 -18.76 -11.59 -55.49
N GLU A 4 -19.45 -10.77 -56.25
CA GLU A 4 -19.34 -9.39 -56.72
C GLU A 4 -20.78 -9.03 -57.16
N GLU A 5 -21.24 -7.82 -56.89
CA GLU A 5 -21.44 -6.77 -57.91
C GLU A 5 -22.02 -7.22 -59.26
N HIS A 6 -23.17 -6.63 -59.60
CA HIS A 6 -23.55 -6.10 -60.91
C HIS A 6 -24.96 -5.47 -60.71
N GLN A 7 -25.36 -4.31 -61.24
CA GLN A 7 -24.84 -3.51 -62.35
C GLN A 7 -25.60 -2.18 -62.40
N ALA A 8 -24.92 -1.18 -62.96
CA ALA A 8 -25.44 -0.23 -63.95
C ALA A 8 -26.58 0.73 -63.56
N PHE A 9 -26.33 2.03 -63.71
CA PHE A 9 -26.67 2.79 -64.93
C PHE A 9 -26.48 4.29 -64.63
N LEU A 10 -25.41 4.88 -65.18
CA LEU A 10 -25.27 6.32 -65.35
C LEU A 10 -26.09 6.77 -66.56
N PRO A 11 -26.54 8.04 -66.59
CA PRO A 11 -26.58 8.81 -67.83
C PRO A 11 -25.55 9.95 -67.79
N SER A 12 -24.97 10.21 -68.95
CA SER A 12 -23.97 11.22 -69.21
C SER A 12 -24.57 12.50 -69.81
N THR A 13 -23.78 13.58 -69.69
CA THR A 13 -23.67 14.78 -70.53
C THR A 13 -24.42 16.08 -70.19
N HIS A 14 -23.56 17.08 -69.92
CA HIS A 14 -23.53 18.48 -70.35
C HIS A 14 -24.56 19.51 -69.84
N GLY A 15 -24.01 20.60 -69.27
CA GLY A 15 -24.67 21.91 -69.20
C GLY A 15 -24.13 22.80 -68.08
N ASP A 16 -23.17 23.67 -68.42
CA ASP A 16 -22.74 24.80 -67.58
C ASP A 16 -23.89 25.79 -67.33
N ASN A 17 -24.21 26.08 -66.06
CA ASN A 17 -24.22 27.46 -65.52
C ASN A 17 -24.70 27.51 -64.05
N PRO A 18 -24.17 28.45 -63.23
CA PRO A 18 -24.44 28.51 -61.80
C PRO A 18 -25.72 29.30 -61.52
N LEU A 19 -26.80 28.62 -61.13
CA LEU A 19 -27.99 29.26 -60.57
C LEU A 19 -28.04 29.05 -59.05
N SER A 20 -27.57 30.08 -58.35
CA SER A 20 -28.01 30.55 -57.03
C SER A 20 -28.66 29.52 -56.09
N ARG A 21 -27.89 29.06 -55.10
CA ARG A 21 -28.43 28.44 -53.87
C ARG A 21 -29.41 29.42 -53.20
N PRO A 22 -30.64 29.02 -52.85
CA PRO A 22 -31.41 29.79 -51.89
C PRO A 22 -30.65 29.76 -50.56
N LYS A 23 -30.42 30.93 -49.95
CA LYS A 23 -29.93 31.02 -48.58
C LYS A 23 -30.95 30.34 -47.68
N GLN A 24 -30.71 29.07 -47.36
CA GLN A 24 -31.49 28.34 -46.37
C GLN A 24 -31.24 29.02 -45.02
N TRP A 25 -32.20 29.83 -44.58
CA TRP A 25 -32.20 30.34 -43.22
C TRP A 25 -32.15 29.13 -42.29
N ARG A 26 -31.06 29.03 -41.53
CA ARG A 26 -30.87 27.95 -40.57
C ARG A 26 -32.05 27.95 -39.62
N SER A 27 -32.82 26.87 -39.61
CA SER A 27 -33.93 26.73 -38.67
C SER A 27 -33.36 26.84 -37.24
N PRO A 28 -34.12 27.39 -36.28
CA PRO A 28 -33.65 27.50 -34.89
C PRO A 28 -33.19 26.15 -34.31
N THR A 29 -33.74 25.04 -34.82
CA THR A 29 -33.32 23.67 -34.46
C THR A 29 -31.92 23.29 -34.97
N GLN A 30 -31.50 23.76 -36.14
CA GLN A 30 -30.13 23.54 -36.64
C GLN A 30 -29.11 24.37 -35.85
N VAL A 31 -29.46 25.61 -35.48
CA VAL A 31 -28.60 26.45 -34.64
C VAL A 31 -28.45 25.81 -33.25
N LEU A 32 -29.55 25.36 -32.64
CA LEU A 32 -29.53 24.67 -31.35
C LEU A 32 -28.67 23.39 -31.39
N ARG A 33 -28.81 22.57 -32.44
CA ARG A 33 -28.01 21.35 -32.60
C ARG A 33 -26.51 21.65 -32.68
N VAL A 34 -26.12 22.63 -33.49
CA VAL A 34 -24.71 23.04 -33.61
C VAL A 34 -24.19 23.59 -32.28
N ILE A 35 -25.00 24.34 -31.53
CA ILE A 35 -24.62 24.80 -30.18
C ILE A 35 -24.38 23.61 -29.25
N VAL A 36 -25.26 22.61 -29.23
CA VAL A 36 -25.10 21.41 -28.40
C VAL A 36 -23.85 20.61 -28.79
N GLU A 37 -23.60 20.43 -30.09
CA GLU A 37 -22.40 19.75 -30.59
C GLU A 37 -21.11 20.53 -30.25
N CYS A 38 -21.13 21.86 -30.36
CA CYS A 38 -20.00 22.70 -29.94
C CYS A 38 -19.76 22.63 -28.43
N VAL A 39 -20.82 22.62 -27.62
CA VAL A 39 -20.72 22.48 -26.16
C VAL A 39 -20.16 21.11 -25.78
N MET A 40 -20.64 20.02 -26.40
CA MET A 40 -20.07 18.68 -26.18
C MET A 40 -18.61 18.57 -26.61
N ALA A 41 -18.25 19.15 -27.76
CA ALA A 41 -16.86 19.17 -28.20
C ALA A 41 -15.98 19.94 -27.21
N LEU A 42 -16.45 21.09 -26.71
CA LEU A 42 -15.75 21.88 -25.70
C LEU A 42 -15.60 21.13 -24.38
N THR A 43 -16.64 20.42 -23.90
CA THR A 43 -16.52 19.63 -22.67
C THR A 43 -15.56 18.47 -22.83
N ILE A 44 -15.59 17.75 -23.96
CA ILE A 44 -14.63 16.67 -24.25
C ILE A 44 -13.21 17.22 -24.30
N ILE A 45 -12.99 18.35 -24.99
CA ILE A 45 -11.70 19.05 -25.04
C ILE A 45 -11.27 19.42 -23.60
N CYS A 46 -12.13 20.05 -22.80
CA CYS A 46 -11.84 20.39 -21.41
C CYS A 46 -11.54 19.16 -20.54
N LEU A 47 -12.15 18.00 -20.80
CA LEU A 47 -11.88 16.75 -20.08
C LEU A 47 -10.57 16.10 -20.53
N LEU A 48 -10.19 16.21 -21.80
CA LEU A 48 -8.92 15.73 -22.34
C LEU A 48 -7.73 16.62 -21.93
N PHE A 49 -7.95 17.94 -21.80
CA PHE A 49 -6.94 18.90 -21.34
C PHE A 49 -6.99 19.15 -19.82
N ARG A 50 -7.92 18.54 -19.09
CA ARG A 50 -7.84 18.48 -17.63
C ARG A 50 -6.63 17.62 -17.30
N PRO A 51 -5.60 18.16 -16.62
CA PRO A 51 -4.48 17.34 -16.22
C PRO A 51 -5.03 16.22 -15.32
N PRO A 52 -4.68 14.94 -15.56
CA PRO A 52 -5.13 13.81 -14.73
C PRO A 52 -4.70 13.96 -13.25
N ALA A 53 -3.83 14.93 -12.97
CA ALA A 53 -3.36 15.30 -11.64
C ALA A 53 -4.47 15.80 -10.67
N ALA A 54 -5.64 16.21 -11.14
CA ALA A 54 -6.73 16.63 -10.24
C ALA A 54 -7.43 15.46 -9.52
N LEU A 55 -7.33 14.23 -10.03
CA LEU A 55 -7.95 13.04 -9.44
C LEU A 55 -7.04 12.27 -8.48
N CYS A 56 -5.75 12.62 -8.38
CA CYS A 56 -4.81 11.99 -7.46
C CYS A 56 -3.98 13.02 -6.68
N ARG A 57 -4.61 14.08 -6.16
CA ARG A 57 -3.99 14.82 -5.05
C ARG A 57 -4.26 14.03 -3.77
N ARG A 58 -3.35 13.11 -3.42
CA ARG A 58 -3.31 12.51 -2.09
C ARG A 58 -3.07 13.65 -1.10
N GLU A 59 -4.04 13.95 -0.25
CA GLU A 59 -3.89 14.85 0.90
C GLU A 59 -3.02 14.16 1.99
N GLY A 60 -1.84 13.69 1.60
CA GLY A 60 -0.89 13.03 2.48
C GLY A 60 0.01 14.06 3.15
N ARG A 61 0.49 13.74 4.35
CA ARG A 61 1.49 14.58 5.02
C ARG A 61 2.78 14.57 4.18
N PRO A 62 3.51 15.71 4.07
CA PRO A 62 4.83 15.70 3.46
C PRO A 62 5.73 14.67 4.16
N THR A 63 6.33 13.77 3.38
CA THR A 63 7.23 12.73 3.88
C THR A 63 8.58 12.80 3.15
N PRO A 64 9.70 12.59 3.86
CA PRO A 64 11.02 12.49 3.23
C PRO A 64 11.24 11.15 2.52
N VAL A 65 10.38 10.15 2.77
CA VAL A 65 10.49 8.83 2.15
C VAL A 65 9.91 8.90 0.74
N PRO A 66 10.66 8.48 -0.31
CA PRO A 66 10.15 8.51 -1.67
C PRO A 66 8.96 7.55 -1.83
N HIS A 67 8.20 7.74 -2.89
CA HIS A 67 7.12 6.83 -3.23
C HIS A 67 7.67 5.43 -3.52
N ILE A 68 7.41 4.48 -2.61
CA ILE A 68 7.75 3.08 -2.79
C ILE A 68 6.67 2.41 -3.63
N PRO A 69 7.00 1.73 -4.74
CA PRO A 69 6.01 1.09 -5.58
C PRO A 69 5.36 -0.10 -4.86
N LEU A 70 4.07 -0.31 -5.13
CA LEU A 70 3.38 -1.50 -4.67
C LEU A 70 3.83 -2.72 -5.48
N LYS A 71 4.04 -3.83 -4.78
CA LYS A 71 4.33 -5.14 -5.37
C LYS A 71 3.42 -6.18 -4.74
N THR A 72 2.85 -7.05 -5.57
CA THR A 72 2.00 -8.14 -5.10
C THR A 72 2.85 -9.29 -4.59
N TYR A 73 2.55 -9.74 -3.39
CA TYR A 73 3.18 -10.90 -2.76
C TYR A 73 2.10 -11.94 -2.44
N THR A 74 2.45 -13.22 -2.59
CA THR A 74 1.63 -14.33 -2.10
C THR A 74 2.33 -14.90 -0.89
N PHE A 75 1.62 -14.97 0.25
CA PHE A 75 2.18 -15.52 1.47
C PHE A 75 2.35 -17.02 1.32
N LYS A 76 3.58 -17.48 1.57
CA LYS A 76 3.96 -18.89 1.50
C LYS A 76 4.91 -19.18 2.66
N PRO A 77 4.81 -20.36 3.28
CA PRO A 77 5.81 -20.77 4.26
C PRO A 77 7.17 -20.86 3.58
N ASP A 78 8.18 -20.30 4.22
CA ASP A 78 9.57 -20.36 3.78
C ASP A 78 10.43 -20.86 4.95
N LYS A 79 10.97 -22.07 4.81
CA LYS A 79 11.78 -22.72 5.85
C LYS A 79 13.06 -21.95 6.18
N HIS A 80 13.47 -21.00 5.34
CA HIS A 80 14.57 -20.11 5.66
C HIS A 80 14.23 -19.15 6.80
N TYR A 81 13.00 -18.65 6.86
CA TYR A 81 12.56 -17.67 7.86
C TYR A 81 11.73 -18.29 8.99
N VAL A 82 11.14 -19.47 8.77
CA VAL A 82 10.36 -20.17 9.80
C VAL A 82 10.66 -21.66 9.74
N ASP A 83 11.32 -22.17 10.77
CA ASP A 83 11.49 -23.62 10.94
C ASP A 83 10.35 -24.13 11.83
N GLU A 84 9.70 -25.25 11.45
CA GLU A 84 8.66 -25.89 12.28
C GLU A 84 9.20 -26.28 13.65
N ASP A 85 10.51 -26.53 13.71
CA ASP A 85 11.24 -26.96 14.87
C ASP A 85 11.93 -25.80 15.61
N MET A 86 11.67 -24.53 15.21
CA MET A 86 12.40 -23.37 15.72
C MET A 86 12.29 -23.18 17.23
N PHE A 87 11.22 -23.68 17.87
CA PHE A 87 10.99 -23.56 19.31
C PHE A 87 11.36 -24.80 20.13
N TRP A 88 12.00 -25.82 19.53
CA TRP A 88 12.48 -26.97 20.31
C TRP A 88 13.78 -26.72 21.04
N SER A 89 14.55 -25.72 20.64
CA SER A 89 15.76 -25.37 21.38
C SER A 89 16.08 -23.89 21.17
N ASN A 90 16.72 -23.28 22.16
CA ASN A 90 17.21 -21.91 22.03
C ASN A 90 18.17 -21.76 20.83
N GLU A 91 19.00 -22.77 20.56
CA GLU A 91 19.90 -22.77 19.42
C GLU A 91 19.14 -22.70 18.08
N THR A 92 18.10 -23.52 17.90
CA THR A 92 17.28 -23.51 16.68
C THR A 92 16.54 -22.19 16.53
N THR A 93 16.02 -21.62 17.63
CA THR A 93 15.35 -20.30 17.63
C THR A 93 16.32 -19.22 17.15
N LEU A 94 17.50 -19.13 17.76
CA LEU A 94 18.52 -18.12 17.43
C LEU A 94 19.03 -18.29 16.00
N LYS A 95 19.22 -19.53 15.54
CA LYS A 95 19.61 -19.81 14.15
C LYS A 95 18.54 -19.36 13.15
N THR A 96 17.26 -19.58 13.47
CA THR A 96 16.15 -19.13 12.62
C THR A 96 16.06 -17.62 12.61
N LEU A 97 16.14 -16.96 13.77
CA LEU A 97 16.16 -15.49 13.87
C LEU A 97 17.38 -14.86 13.19
N HIS A 98 18.52 -15.55 13.15
CA HIS A 98 19.69 -15.08 12.41
C HIS A 98 19.41 -14.94 10.91
N ASN A 99 18.55 -15.79 10.34
CA ASN A 99 18.12 -15.67 8.94
C ASN A 99 17.21 -14.44 8.70
N TRP A 100 16.70 -13.79 9.75
CA TRP A 100 15.91 -12.56 9.62
C TRP A 100 16.77 -11.31 9.51
N ILE A 101 18.08 -11.37 9.82
CA ILE A 101 18.98 -10.22 9.74
C ILE A 101 18.90 -9.52 8.35
N PRO A 102 18.91 -10.24 7.21
CA PRO A 102 18.79 -9.62 5.89
C PRO A 102 17.42 -9.00 5.58
N LEU A 103 16.39 -9.27 6.40
CA LEU A 103 15.08 -8.63 6.28
C LEU A 103 15.06 -7.20 6.82
N SER A 104 16.05 -6.84 7.65
CA SER A 104 16.26 -5.47 8.10
C SER A 104 17.17 -4.71 7.14
N ALA A 105 17.10 -3.38 7.16
CA ALA A 105 18.07 -2.56 6.45
C ALA A 105 19.46 -2.71 7.08
N ARG A 106 20.52 -2.47 6.29
CA ARG A 106 21.92 -2.55 6.75
C ARG A 106 22.21 -1.68 7.99
N ALA A 107 21.53 -0.55 8.11
CA ALA A 107 21.61 0.35 9.25
C ALA A 107 20.53 0.07 10.32
N ARG A 108 20.01 -1.18 10.40
CA ARG A 108 18.92 -1.61 11.29
C ARG A 108 17.62 -0.81 11.14
N GLY A 109 17.44 -0.17 9.99
CA GLY A 109 16.29 0.68 9.70
C GLY A 109 16.44 2.16 10.08
N TYR A 110 17.59 2.57 10.61
CA TYR A 110 17.88 3.98 10.80
C TYR A 110 18.18 4.68 9.48
N VAL A 111 17.57 5.84 9.26
CA VAL A 111 17.77 6.69 8.10
C VAL A 111 18.09 8.13 8.52
N GLN A 112 19.00 8.76 7.78
CA GLN A 112 19.26 10.19 7.91
C GLN A 112 18.30 10.96 6.99
N VAL A 113 17.73 12.05 7.50
CA VAL A 113 16.84 12.92 6.75
C VAL A 113 17.49 14.30 6.64
N ALA A 114 17.77 14.71 5.40
CA ALA A 114 18.16 16.08 5.08
C ALA A 114 16.95 17.01 5.18
N ASP A 115 17.16 18.28 5.56
CA ASP A 115 16.12 19.29 5.71
C ASP A 115 14.92 18.84 6.57
N ARG A 116 15.18 18.15 7.69
CA ARG A 116 14.16 17.55 8.57
C ARG A 116 13.04 18.50 8.97
N ASP A 117 13.35 19.79 9.13
CA ASP A 117 12.42 20.82 9.60
C ASP A 117 11.28 21.11 8.61
N ARG A 118 11.40 20.64 7.36
CA ARG A 118 10.33 20.68 6.35
C ARG A 118 9.25 19.63 6.59
N TYR A 119 9.53 18.65 7.41
CA TYR A 119 8.65 17.52 7.70
C TYR A 119 8.25 17.59 9.17
N ASP A 120 7.05 17.13 9.47
CA ASP A 120 6.53 17.08 10.84
C ASP A 120 7.06 15.82 11.55
N LEU A 121 8.39 15.73 11.68
CA LEU A 121 9.06 14.64 12.37
C LEU A 121 9.26 15.01 13.84
N GLY A 122 9.26 14.00 14.73
CA GLY A 122 9.62 14.19 16.13
C GLY A 122 11.11 14.50 16.31
N GLU A 123 11.58 14.51 17.56
CA GLU A 123 13.00 14.64 17.83
C GLU A 123 13.76 13.43 17.24
N PRO A 124 14.94 13.60 16.63
CA PRO A 124 15.72 12.47 16.14
C PRO A 124 16.39 11.70 17.27
N TYR A 125 16.74 10.45 16.98
CA TYR A 125 17.77 9.75 17.75
C TYR A 125 19.16 10.26 17.37
N ILE A 126 20.08 10.32 18.33
CA ILE A 126 21.51 10.48 18.05
C ILE A 126 22.14 9.10 18.05
N THR A 127 22.66 8.69 16.88
CA THR A 127 23.24 7.35 16.67
C THR A 127 24.49 7.45 15.81
N ALA A 128 25.27 6.38 15.74
CA ALA A 128 26.42 6.31 14.84
C ALA A 128 25.95 6.37 13.37
N VAL A 129 26.39 7.40 12.65
CA VAL A 129 26.12 7.59 11.21
C VAL A 129 27.32 7.22 10.35
N SER A 130 28.50 7.18 10.96
CA SER A 130 29.71 6.60 10.41
C SER A 130 30.51 5.91 11.54
N ARG A 131 31.69 5.38 11.22
CA ARG A 131 32.55 4.71 12.21
C ARG A 131 32.96 5.65 13.36
N ASP A 132 33.14 6.93 13.04
CA ASP A 132 33.74 7.92 13.94
C ASP A 132 32.82 9.12 14.20
N GLU A 133 31.59 9.10 13.66
CA GLU A 133 30.64 10.21 13.73
C GLU A 133 29.27 9.75 14.25
N GLN A 134 28.71 10.55 15.16
CA GLN A 134 27.33 10.45 15.57
C GLN A 134 26.51 11.54 14.90
N GLY A 135 25.28 11.20 14.54
CA GLY A 135 24.40 12.14 13.88
C GLY A 135 22.93 11.79 14.10
N PRO A 136 22.06 12.74 13.73
CA PRO A 136 20.63 12.59 13.94
C PRO A 136 19.99 11.66 12.90
N ALA A 137 19.28 10.63 13.35
CA ALA A 137 18.60 9.64 12.52
C ALA A 137 17.19 9.31 13.06
N TYR A 138 16.37 8.73 12.19
CA TYR A 138 15.04 8.23 12.51
C TYR A 138 14.95 6.74 12.17
N MET A 139 14.22 5.95 12.95
CA MET A 139 13.98 4.54 12.63
C MET A 139 12.74 4.42 11.75
N MET A 140 12.80 3.66 10.66
CA MET A 140 11.62 3.38 9.85
C MET A 140 10.77 2.28 10.51
N GLY A 141 9.45 2.52 10.61
CA GLY A 141 8.52 1.70 11.41
C GLY A 141 8.56 0.21 11.08
N VAL A 142 8.62 -0.18 9.80
CA VAL A 142 8.68 -1.60 9.39
C VAL A 142 9.85 -2.35 10.04
N PHE A 143 11.02 -1.71 10.16
CA PHE A 143 12.19 -2.36 10.75
C PHE A 143 12.12 -2.38 12.27
N HIS A 144 11.48 -1.39 12.88
CA HIS A 144 11.17 -1.45 14.31
C HIS A 144 10.20 -2.60 14.62
N GLN A 145 9.12 -2.72 13.84
CA GLN A 145 8.13 -3.79 13.99
C GLN A 145 8.76 -5.18 13.83
N LEU A 146 9.62 -5.37 12.82
CA LEU A 146 10.36 -6.62 12.64
C LEU A 146 11.32 -6.90 13.81
N HIS A 147 12.00 -5.87 14.33
CA HIS A 147 12.85 -5.99 15.51
C HIS A 147 12.04 -6.44 16.74
N CYS A 148 10.92 -5.77 17.04
CA CYS A 148 10.03 -6.15 18.13
C CYS A 148 9.52 -7.59 17.98
N LEU A 149 9.11 -7.98 16.77
CA LEU A 149 8.65 -9.35 16.50
C LEU A 149 9.75 -10.38 16.77
N SER A 150 10.99 -10.12 16.31
CA SER A 150 12.14 -11.02 16.58
C SER A 150 12.44 -11.14 18.07
N TYR A 151 12.32 -10.04 18.82
CA TYR A 151 12.50 -10.01 20.27
C TYR A 151 11.42 -10.83 20.99
N LEU A 152 10.15 -10.72 20.56
CA LEU A 152 9.04 -11.50 21.09
C LEU A 152 9.23 -13.00 20.83
N ILE A 153 9.72 -13.40 19.65
CA ILE A 153 10.00 -14.79 19.31
C ILE A 153 11.07 -15.37 20.23
N GLU A 154 12.18 -14.65 20.43
CA GLU A 154 13.25 -15.07 21.34
C GLU A 154 12.73 -15.24 22.77
N HIS A 155 11.97 -14.26 23.27
CA HIS A 155 11.46 -14.29 24.64
C HIS A 155 10.34 -15.31 24.84
N PHE A 156 9.54 -15.57 23.80
CA PHE A 156 8.59 -16.67 23.79
C PHE A 156 9.34 -17.98 24.05
N GLN A 157 10.43 -18.26 23.32
CA GLN A 157 11.24 -19.46 23.57
C GLN A 157 11.82 -19.51 24.99
N MET A 158 12.39 -18.41 25.46
CA MET A 158 13.00 -18.34 26.80
C MET A 158 11.95 -18.59 27.90
N GLY A 159 10.73 -18.09 27.73
CA GLY A 159 9.63 -18.27 28.68
C GLY A 159 9.27 -19.74 28.93
N TYR A 160 9.44 -20.61 27.93
CA TYR A 160 9.19 -22.06 28.06
C TYR A 160 10.39 -22.85 28.61
N GLN A 161 11.41 -22.17 29.15
CA GLN A 161 12.60 -22.77 29.74
C GLN A 161 13.33 -23.73 28.78
N GLY A 162 13.30 -23.43 27.49
CA GLY A 162 14.06 -24.16 26.48
C GLY A 162 13.38 -25.38 25.87
N ASP A 163 12.43 -26.08 26.53
CA ASP A 163 11.96 -27.40 26.06
C ASP A 163 10.53 -27.83 26.47
N LYS A 164 9.72 -26.98 27.14
CA LYS A 164 8.38 -27.41 27.64
C LYS A 164 7.22 -27.18 26.68
N LEU A 165 7.48 -26.84 25.42
CA LEU A 165 6.44 -26.49 24.48
C LEU A 165 5.82 -27.76 23.86
N GLU A 166 4.49 -27.89 23.93
CA GLU A 166 3.79 -28.94 23.21
C GLU A 166 3.99 -28.74 21.70
N LYS A 167 4.12 -29.84 20.94
CA LYS A 167 4.36 -29.81 19.49
C LYS A 167 3.39 -28.93 18.72
N GLU A 168 2.09 -29.06 19.00
CA GLU A 168 1.07 -28.27 18.31
C GLU A 168 1.19 -26.78 18.64
N VAL A 169 1.52 -26.45 19.90
CA VAL A 169 1.74 -25.06 20.31
C VAL A 169 2.98 -24.49 19.63
N ALA A 170 4.08 -25.24 19.57
CA ALA A 170 5.31 -24.84 18.89
C ALA A 170 5.07 -24.57 17.41
N HIS A 171 4.46 -25.53 16.72
CA HIS A 171 4.15 -25.44 15.30
C HIS A 171 3.22 -24.25 15.01
N HIS A 172 2.11 -24.11 15.73
CA HIS A 172 1.16 -23.03 15.50
C HIS A 172 1.78 -21.66 15.82
N SER A 173 2.58 -21.57 16.89
CA SER A 173 3.29 -20.32 17.23
C SER A 173 4.27 -19.91 16.14
N ALA A 174 5.04 -20.85 15.59
CA ALA A 174 6.01 -20.58 14.53
C ALA A 174 5.31 -20.00 13.28
N HIS A 175 4.22 -20.64 12.84
CA HIS A 175 3.43 -20.16 11.69
C HIS A 175 2.75 -18.81 11.96
N CYS A 176 2.23 -18.59 13.18
CA CYS A 176 1.65 -17.30 13.55
C CYS A 176 2.68 -16.17 13.51
N PHE A 177 3.88 -16.40 14.07
CA PHE A 177 4.96 -15.43 14.03
C PHE A 177 5.43 -15.14 12.60
N ASP A 178 5.53 -16.16 11.75
CA ASP A 178 5.87 -15.96 10.34
C ASP A 178 4.77 -15.22 9.56
N TYR A 179 3.50 -15.53 9.83
CA TYR A 179 2.38 -14.82 9.23
C TYR A 179 2.40 -13.33 9.59
N ILE A 180 2.65 -12.99 10.86
CA ILE A 180 2.81 -11.61 11.31
C ILE A 180 4.01 -10.96 10.63
N ARG A 181 5.17 -11.64 10.54
CA ARG A 181 6.35 -11.14 9.81
C ARG A 181 6.01 -10.79 8.36
N GLN A 182 5.33 -11.69 7.65
CA GLN A 182 4.90 -11.46 6.27
C GLN A 182 3.91 -10.29 6.16
N ALA A 183 2.97 -10.17 7.12
CA ALA A 183 2.03 -9.05 7.18
C ALA A 183 2.73 -7.71 7.41
N LEU A 184 3.72 -7.65 8.30
CA LEU A 184 4.54 -6.44 8.54
C LEU A 184 5.32 -6.04 7.29
N MET A 185 5.92 -7.00 6.57
CA MET A 185 6.62 -6.73 5.31
C MET A 185 5.68 -6.35 4.17
N CYS A 186 4.44 -6.85 4.17
CA CYS A 186 3.43 -6.53 3.17
C CYS A 186 2.87 -5.12 3.36
N ALA A 187 2.57 -4.75 4.62
CA ALA A 187 2.13 -3.40 4.97
C ALA A 187 3.27 -2.38 4.89
N ALA A 188 4.50 -2.82 5.22
CA ALA A 188 5.75 -2.07 5.18
C ALA A 188 5.60 -0.63 5.65
N ASP A 189 5.42 -0.43 6.95
CA ASP A 189 5.29 0.90 7.53
C ASP A 189 6.53 1.78 7.25
N THR A 190 6.38 2.72 6.33
CA THR A 190 7.45 3.65 5.92
C THR A 190 7.51 4.92 6.77
N ASN A 191 6.71 5.04 7.83
CA ASN A 191 6.77 6.19 8.71
C ASN A 191 8.10 6.23 9.47
N LEU A 192 8.55 7.45 9.81
CA LEU A 192 9.81 7.68 10.47
C LEU A 192 9.60 8.02 11.93
N GLU A 193 10.17 7.18 12.78
CA GLU A 193 10.06 7.25 14.22
C GLU A 193 11.27 7.96 14.82
N GLY A 194 10.98 8.93 15.68
CA GLY A 194 11.95 9.69 16.45
C GLY A 194 11.97 9.30 17.91
N LYS A 195 12.82 9.98 18.67
CA LYS A 195 12.81 9.97 20.12
C LYS A 195 11.50 10.58 20.64
N SER A 196 11.00 9.99 21.71
CA SER A 196 9.78 10.41 22.38
C SER A 196 9.87 10.08 23.87
N GLU A 197 9.22 10.89 24.70
CA GLU A 197 9.12 10.68 26.16
C GLU A 197 8.33 9.42 26.52
N THR A 198 7.57 8.87 25.57
CA THR A 198 6.72 7.68 25.78
C THR A 198 7.41 6.37 25.39
N GLY A 199 8.66 6.44 24.92
CA GLY A 199 9.44 5.28 24.50
C GLY A 199 9.64 5.19 22.98
N PRO A 200 10.42 4.20 22.51
CA PRO A 200 10.77 4.08 21.09
C PRO A 200 9.53 3.85 20.22
N GLY A 201 9.33 4.65 19.18
CA GLY A 201 8.18 4.53 18.26
C GLY A 201 6.90 5.21 18.74
N TRP A 202 6.55 5.10 20.03
CA TRP A 202 5.42 5.84 20.60
C TRP A 202 5.60 7.35 20.45
N GLY A 203 4.52 8.08 20.17
CA GLY A 203 4.55 9.54 19.95
C GLY A 203 5.03 9.98 18.56
N SER A 204 5.58 9.07 17.75
CA SER A 204 5.78 9.32 16.33
C SER A 204 4.45 9.22 15.58
N LYS A 205 4.30 10.00 14.51
CA LYS A 205 3.08 10.03 13.70
C LYS A 205 3.19 9.02 12.55
N HIS A 206 2.16 8.20 12.41
CA HIS A 206 2.05 7.20 11.35
C HIS A 206 0.89 7.52 10.39
N GLU A 207 1.13 7.42 9.09
CA GLU A 207 0.07 7.38 8.08
C GLU A 207 -0.36 5.93 7.86
N CYS A 208 -1.55 5.59 8.37
CA CYS A 208 -2.13 4.26 8.32
C CYS A 208 -3.42 4.25 7.48
N LYS A 209 -3.92 3.05 7.17
CA LYS A 209 -5.33 2.92 6.77
C LYS A 209 -6.20 3.36 7.94
N ASP A 210 -7.27 4.08 7.64
CA ASP A 210 -8.29 4.42 8.63
C ASP A 210 -8.91 3.11 9.16
N TYR A 211 -8.55 2.74 10.38
CA TYR A 211 -8.96 1.49 10.98
C TYR A 211 -10.46 1.47 11.30
N ASP A 212 -11.05 2.62 11.62
CA ASP A 212 -12.48 2.71 11.88
C ASP A 212 -13.27 2.49 10.59
N ALA A 213 -12.78 3.03 9.47
CA ALA A 213 -13.36 2.75 8.16
C ALA A 213 -13.24 1.27 7.76
N VAL A 214 -12.08 0.65 8.01
CA VAL A 214 -11.87 -0.80 7.79
C VAL A 214 -12.84 -1.61 8.65
N LEU A 215 -12.93 -1.29 9.95
CA LEU A 215 -13.78 -1.99 10.90
C LEU A 215 -15.26 -1.85 10.54
N LYS A 216 -15.69 -0.63 10.18
CA LYS A 216 -17.06 -0.37 9.71
C LYS A 216 -17.39 -1.22 8.49
N TRP A 217 -16.55 -1.19 7.47
CA TRP A 217 -16.78 -1.97 6.26
C TRP A 217 -16.84 -3.48 6.56
N ALA A 218 -15.92 -3.99 7.39
CA ALA A 218 -15.90 -5.40 7.77
C ALA A 218 -17.15 -5.82 8.54
N ASN A 219 -17.67 -4.99 9.44
CA ASN A 219 -18.90 -5.26 10.17
C ASN A 219 -20.14 -5.24 9.26
N GLU A 220 -20.19 -4.35 8.26
CA GLU A 220 -21.27 -4.29 7.28
C GLU A 220 -21.29 -5.49 6.31
N HIS A 221 -20.14 -6.17 6.16
CA HIS A 221 -19.96 -7.29 5.22
C HIS A 221 -19.59 -8.61 5.92
N GLY A 222 -19.81 -8.70 7.23
CA GLY A 222 -19.46 -9.89 8.02
C GLY A 222 -20.29 -11.11 7.62
N ALA A 223 -19.65 -12.29 7.57
CA ALA A 223 -20.34 -13.55 7.28
C ALA A 223 -21.22 -14.01 8.46
N LEU A 224 -20.65 -14.09 9.67
CA LEU A 224 -21.36 -14.42 10.91
C LEU A 224 -20.87 -13.52 12.05
N ALA A 225 -21.81 -12.95 12.79
CA ALA A 225 -21.54 -12.12 13.96
C ALA A 225 -21.26 -13.00 15.19
N TYR A 226 -19.98 -13.33 15.43
CA TYR A 226 -19.57 -14.07 16.63
C TYR A 226 -19.59 -13.21 17.90
N ARG A 227 -19.35 -11.90 17.75
CA ARG A 227 -19.28 -10.94 18.84
C ARG A 227 -20.69 -10.52 19.24
N ASN A 228 -21.11 -10.91 20.45
CA ASN A 228 -22.31 -10.54 21.22
C ASN A 228 -23.24 -11.69 21.64
N GLU A 229 -23.13 -12.91 21.09
CA GLU A 229 -24.03 -14.01 21.50
C GLU A 229 -23.37 -15.41 21.44
N LEU A 230 -22.28 -15.58 20.68
CA LEU A 230 -21.68 -16.90 20.40
C LEU A 230 -20.27 -17.09 20.98
N MET A 231 -19.66 -16.04 21.54
CA MET A 231 -18.36 -16.13 22.20
C MET A 231 -18.52 -16.18 23.72
N PRO A 232 -18.07 -17.27 24.38
CA PRO A 232 -17.94 -17.30 25.84
C PRO A 232 -17.02 -16.18 26.36
N GLY A 233 -17.25 -15.71 27.58
CA GLY A 233 -16.50 -14.59 28.17
C GLY A 233 -14.99 -14.84 28.39
N TRP A 234 -14.52 -16.07 28.24
CA TRP A 234 -13.10 -16.47 28.31
C TRP A 234 -12.43 -16.62 26.94
N THR A 235 -13.13 -16.27 25.86
CA THR A 235 -12.56 -16.34 24.51
C THR A 235 -11.52 -15.24 24.34
N ILE A 236 -10.35 -15.61 23.83
CA ILE A 236 -9.29 -14.68 23.42
C ILE A 236 -9.52 -14.38 21.93
N LEU A 237 -9.39 -13.10 21.55
CA LEU A 237 -9.54 -12.61 20.18
C LEU A 237 -8.49 -13.20 19.23
#